data_AF-A0A5C7ZAI4-F1
#
_entry.id   AF-A0A5C7ZAI4-F1
#
_cell.length_a   1.000
_cell.length_b   1.000
_cell.length_c   1.000
_cell.angle_alpha   90.00
_cell.angle_beta   90.00
_cell.angle_gamma   90.00
#
_symmetry.space_group_name_H-M   'P 1'
#
loop_
_entity.id
_entity.type
_entity.pdbx_description
1 polymer ?
#
loop_
_entity_poly.entity_id
_entity_poly.type
_entity_poly.pdbx_seq_one_letter_code
_entity_poly.pdbx_strand_id
1 'polypeptide(L)'
;MNLRSGPLYARMQEEIEAVEASGGNEMFCVEKCFSIALAYWSSVRIIAESNLFSTEAEEIFFFKHIKPAFIAVMEYYMLLYQAILFKPATDKDALLSYWLKQLKRADQFLHRHQAFRNYYCNGLTELDAMYFTLRQNSIRFTGRFISAGRPGCCQGSYLAAGILAYQRYQAYLECQLKAMTEGSRKKVFTGPLIPA
;
A
#
# COMPACT_ATOMS: atom_id res chain seq x y z
N MET A 1 -21.30 -4.47 13.71
CA MET A 1 -20.50 -3.37 13.14
C MET A 1 -21.22 -2.79 11.93
N ASN A 2 -21.81 -1.60 12.04
CA ASN A 2 -22.62 -1.00 10.96
C ASN A 2 -21.79 -0.76 9.69
N LEU A 3 -22.38 -1.10 8.55
CA LEU A 3 -21.86 -1.07 7.17
C LEU A 3 -21.37 0.31 6.66
N ARG A 4 -20.94 1.24 7.52
CA ARG A 4 -20.56 2.61 7.13
C ARG A 4 -19.12 2.74 6.62
N SER A 5 -18.23 1.82 6.96
CA SER A 5 -16.84 1.85 6.49
C SER A 5 -16.68 1.46 5.01
N GLY A 6 -17.50 0.53 4.51
CA GLY A 6 -17.49 0.11 3.11
C GLY A 6 -17.78 1.26 2.13
N PRO A 7 -18.88 2.01 2.31
CA PRO A 7 -19.18 3.19 1.50
C PRO A 7 -18.12 4.29 1.61
N LEU A 8 -17.52 4.47 2.79
CA LEU A 8 -16.40 5.42 2.95
C LEU A 8 -15.16 4.99 2.16
N TYR A 9 -14.85 3.69 2.14
CA TYR A 9 -13.74 3.17 1.36
C TYR A 9 -13.99 3.32 -0.14
N ALA A 10 -15.19 3.00 -0.62
CA ALA A 10 -15.56 3.16 -2.03
C ALA A 10 -15.42 4.61 -2.49
N ARG A 11 -15.97 5.57 -1.73
CA ARG A 11 -15.84 7.00 -2.04
C ARG A 11 -14.40 7.49 -2.02
N MET A 12 -13.60 7.01 -1.07
CA MET A 12 -12.17 7.31 -1.02
C MET A 12 -11.46 6.84 -2.30
N GLN A 13 -11.76 5.62 -2.79
CA GLN A 13 -11.18 5.12 -4.03
C GLN A 13 -11.64 5.93 -5.24
N GLU A 14 -12.93 6.25 -5.34
CA GLU A 14 -13.48 7.08 -6.43
C GLU A 14 -12.79 8.47 -6.50
N GLU A 15 -12.60 9.12 -5.35
CA GLU A 15 -11.91 10.42 -5.28
C GLU A 15 -10.43 10.31 -5.67
N ILE A 16 -9.76 9.23 -5.24
CA ILE A 16 -8.37 8.96 -5.60
C ILE A 16 -8.24 8.71 -7.11
N GLU A 17 -9.10 7.87 -7.68
CA GLU A 17 -9.11 7.56 -9.11
C GLU A 17 -9.36 8.83 -9.95
N ALA A 18 -10.27 9.72 -9.50
CA ALA A 18 -10.51 11.00 -10.16
C ALA A 18 -9.26 11.91 -10.14
N VAL A 19 -8.48 11.90 -9.05
CA VAL A 19 -7.22 12.65 -8.97
C VAL A 19 -6.15 12.02 -9.87
N GLU A 20 -6.03 10.69 -9.89
CA GLU A 20 -5.08 9.99 -10.77
C GLU A 20 -5.42 10.20 -12.26
N ALA A 21 -6.70 10.26 -12.62
CA ALA A 21 -7.17 10.52 -13.98
C ALA A 21 -6.99 11.98 -14.44
N SER A 22 -6.83 12.92 -13.51
CA SER A 22 -6.73 14.35 -13.83
C SER A 22 -5.44 14.75 -14.59
N GLY A 23 -4.47 13.84 -14.71
CA GLY A 23 -3.25 14.04 -15.52
C GLY A 23 -2.32 15.14 -14.99
N GLY A 24 -2.44 15.50 -13.71
CA GLY A 24 -1.62 16.51 -13.05
C GLY A 24 -0.17 16.09 -12.81
N ASN A 25 0.60 16.96 -12.14
CA ASN A 25 1.97 16.66 -11.72
C ASN A 25 1.99 15.43 -10.79
N GLU A 26 2.88 14.46 -11.08
CA GLU A 26 2.98 13.18 -10.36
C GLU A 26 3.11 13.35 -8.84
N MET A 27 3.93 14.32 -8.39
CA MET A 27 4.15 14.60 -6.97
C MET A 27 2.90 15.19 -6.32
N PHE A 28 2.26 16.15 -6.98
CA PHE A 28 1.02 16.76 -6.49
C PHE A 28 -0.12 15.74 -6.38
N CYS A 29 -0.25 14.85 -7.38
CA CYS A 29 -1.23 13.76 -7.34
C CYS A 29 -1.02 12.86 -6.12
N VAL A 30 0.22 12.48 -5.83
CA VAL A 30 0.56 11.62 -4.68
C VAL A 30 0.25 12.29 -3.35
N GLU A 31 0.62 13.56 -3.18
CA GLU A 31 0.32 14.33 -1.96
C GLU A 31 -1.19 14.48 -1.74
N LYS A 32 -1.94 14.75 -2.81
CA LYS A 32 -3.39 14.88 -2.76
C LYS A 32 -4.08 13.56 -2.44
N CYS A 33 -3.66 12.46 -3.07
CA CYS A 33 -4.19 11.12 -2.79
C CYS A 33 -3.90 10.69 -1.33
N PHE A 34 -2.70 10.99 -0.83
CA PHE A 34 -2.38 10.77 0.58
C PHE A 34 -3.29 11.57 1.51
N SER A 35 -3.52 12.85 1.19
CA SER A 35 -4.39 13.74 1.97
C SER A 35 -5.83 13.25 2.01
N ILE A 36 -6.37 12.77 0.88
CA ILE A 36 -7.69 12.13 0.79
C ILE A 36 -7.73 10.90 1.70
N ALA A 37 -6.77 9.98 1.56
CA ALA A 37 -6.70 8.76 2.36
C ALA A 37 -6.63 9.06 3.87
N LEU A 38 -5.86 10.07 4.27
CA LEU A 38 -5.75 10.51 5.66
C LEU A 38 -7.07 11.09 6.20
N ALA A 39 -7.78 11.87 5.40
CA ALA A 39 -9.08 12.42 5.79
C ALA A 39 -10.11 11.31 6.05
N TYR A 40 -10.23 10.37 5.11
CA TYR A 40 -11.13 9.22 5.25
C TYR A 40 -10.74 8.31 6.42
N TRP A 41 -9.44 8.03 6.61
CA TRP A 41 -8.96 7.29 7.78
C TRP A 41 -9.33 7.99 9.09
N SER A 42 -9.22 9.32 9.15
CA SER A 42 -9.59 10.10 10.34
C SER A 42 -11.09 9.95 10.65
N SER A 43 -11.96 9.98 9.64
CA SER A 43 -13.39 9.75 9.82
C SER A 43 -13.69 8.33 10.32
N VAL A 44 -13.06 7.30 9.71
CA VAL A 44 -13.22 5.90 10.14
C VAL A 44 -12.74 5.70 11.57
N ARG A 45 -11.64 6.33 11.94
CA ARG A 45 -11.08 6.26 13.29
C ARG A 45 -12.03 6.86 14.33
N ILE A 46 -12.65 8.02 14.05
CA ILE A 46 -13.65 8.64 14.94
C ILE A 46 -14.87 7.72 15.11
N ILE A 47 -15.32 7.07 14.02
CA ILE A 47 -16.43 6.11 14.08
C ILE A 47 -16.06 4.89 14.93
N ALA A 48 -14.82 4.41 14.84
CA ALA A 48 -14.34 3.28 15.63
C ALA A 48 -14.15 3.64 17.12
N GLU A 49 -13.66 4.84 17.43
CA GLU A 49 -13.49 5.32 18.82
C GLU A 49 -14.85 5.61 19.50
N SER A 50 -15.86 6.04 18.74
CA SER A 50 -17.21 6.29 19.27
C SER A 50 -18.05 5.03 19.45
N ASN A 51 -17.71 3.93 18.77
CA ASN A 51 -18.37 2.64 18.90
C ASN A 51 -17.35 1.61 19.41
N LEU A 52 -17.10 1.61 20.71
CA LEU A 52 -16.32 0.55 21.36
C LEU A 52 -16.85 -0.81 20.90
N PHE A 53 -15.95 -1.68 20.44
CA PHE A 53 -16.32 -2.99 19.88
C PHE A 53 -17.18 -3.77 20.89
N SER A 54 -18.34 -4.26 20.45
CA SER A 54 -19.26 -4.97 21.34
C SER A 54 -18.84 -6.42 21.55
N THR A 55 -18.06 -6.97 20.61
CA THR A 55 -17.53 -8.33 20.67
C THR A 55 -16.11 -8.41 20.13
N GLU A 56 -15.36 -9.44 20.53
CA GLU A 56 -14.03 -9.73 19.97
C GLU A 56 -14.08 -9.97 18.46
N ALA A 57 -15.14 -10.59 17.94
CA ALA A 57 -15.32 -10.80 16.51
C ALA A 57 -15.43 -9.48 15.74
N GLU A 58 -16.10 -8.47 16.31
CA GLU A 58 -16.16 -7.13 15.73
C GLU A 58 -14.79 -6.44 15.75
N GLU A 59 -14.06 -6.55 16.86
CA GLU A 59 -12.70 -6.03 17.01
C GLU A 59 -11.76 -6.63 15.95
N ILE A 60 -11.73 -7.96 15.85
CA ILE A 60 -10.95 -8.70 14.86
C ILE A 60 -11.32 -8.26 13.46
N PHE A 61 -12.62 -8.17 13.12
CA PHE A 61 -13.06 -7.77 11.80
C PHE A 61 -12.56 -6.37 11.42
N PHE A 62 -12.64 -5.42 12.36
CA PHE A 62 -12.11 -4.08 12.14
C PHE A 62 -10.60 -4.07 11.93
N PHE A 63 -9.86 -4.76 12.79
CA PHE A 63 -8.40 -4.76 12.74
C PHE A 63 -7.82 -5.62 11.60
N LYS A 64 -8.55 -6.61 11.11
CA LYS A 64 -8.14 -7.47 10.01
C LYS A 64 -8.53 -6.93 8.64
N HIS A 65 -9.72 -6.32 8.51
CA HIS A 65 -10.25 -5.94 7.20
C HIS A 65 -10.39 -4.44 7.01
N ILE A 66 -11.00 -3.74 7.97
CA ILE A 66 -11.32 -2.32 7.79
C ILE A 66 -10.05 -1.46 7.91
N LYS A 67 -9.38 -1.49 9.07
CA LYS A 67 -8.22 -0.65 9.35
C LYS A 67 -7.09 -0.85 8.33
N PRO A 68 -6.69 -2.09 7.96
CA PRO A 68 -5.63 -2.30 6.98
C PRO A 68 -5.95 -1.71 5.62
N ALA A 69 -7.21 -1.75 5.17
CA ALA A 69 -7.60 -1.24 3.86
C ALA A 69 -7.32 0.27 3.69
N PHE A 70 -7.57 1.08 4.73
CA PHE A 70 -7.29 2.52 4.69
C PHE A 70 -5.80 2.83 4.87
N ILE A 71 -5.16 2.17 5.86
CA ILE A 71 -3.73 2.42 6.14
C ILE A 71 -2.85 1.98 4.98
N ALA A 72 -3.19 0.89 4.29
CA ALA A 72 -2.45 0.43 3.11
C ALA A 72 -2.39 1.49 2.00
N VAL A 73 -3.48 2.26 1.81
CA VAL A 73 -3.53 3.34 0.81
C VAL A 73 -2.58 4.46 1.21
N MET A 74 -2.59 4.87 2.48
CA MET A 74 -1.66 5.89 2.98
C MET A 74 -0.20 5.44 2.87
N GLU A 75 0.10 4.20 3.27
CA GLU A 75 1.45 3.63 3.17
C GLU A 75 1.92 3.53 1.72
N TYR A 76 1.06 3.12 0.81
CA TYR A 76 1.35 3.09 -0.62
C TYR A 76 1.74 4.47 -1.17
N TYR A 77 0.97 5.52 -0.88
CA TYR A 77 1.32 6.87 -1.36
C TYR A 77 2.57 7.43 -0.66
N MET A 78 2.87 7.01 0.58
CA MET A 78 4.14 7.33 1.21
C MET A 78 5.33 6.67 0.49
N LEU A 79 5.18 5.40 0.09
CA LEU A 79 6.19 4.69 -0.71
C LEU A 79 6.40 5.36 -2.06
N LEU A 80 5.31 5.69 -2.78
CA LEU A 80 5.37 6.42 -4.04
C LEU A 80 6.03 7.78 -3.89
N TYR A 81 5.66 8.55 -2.86
CA TYR A 81 6.25 9.86 -2.59
C TYR A 81 7.76 9.76 -2.47
N GLN A 82 8.26 8.82 -1.66
CA GLN A 82 9.69 8.58 -1.53
C GLN A 82 10.31 8.13 -2.86
N ALA A 83 9.62 7.27 -3.60
CA ALA A 83 10.09 6.77 -4.88
C ALA A 83 10.27 7.89 -5.92
N ILE A 84 9.34 8.84 -5.97
CA ILE A 84 9.35 9.99 -6.87
C ILE A 84 10.39 11.02 -6.41
N LEU A 85 10.45 11.31 -5.10
CA LEU A 85 11.38 12.27 -4.53
C LEU A 85 12.85 11.90 -4.79
N PHE A 86 13.18 10.61 -4.66
CA PHE A 86 14.55 10.10 -4.88
C PHE A 86 14.78 9.55 -6.30
N LYS A 87 13.83 9.77 -7.22
CA LYS A 87 13.95 9.38 -8.61
C LYS A 87 15.12 10.14 -9.25
N PRO A 88 16.14 9.44 -9.79
CA PRO A 88 17.25 10.12 -10.44
C PRO A 88 16.78 10.79 -11.73
N ALA A 89 17.23 12.03 -11.97
CA ALA A 89 17.02 12.77 -13.22
C ALA A 89 18.04 12.40 -14.32
N THR A 90 18.86 11.38 -14.07
CA THR A 90 19.99 10.94 -14.91
C THR A 90 19.50 10.06 -16.08
N ASP A 91 20.44 9.49 -16.84
CA ASP A 91 20.18 8.62 -17.99
C ASP A 91 19.26 7.41 -17.68
N LYS A 92 18.81 6.77 -18.76
CA LYS A 92 17.84 5.67 -18.68
C LYS A 92 18.37 4.47 -17.87
N ASP A 93 19.68 4.23 -17.89
CA ASP A 93 20.30 3.08 -17.21
C ASP A 93 20.35 3.28 -15.70
N ALA A 94 20.64 4.51 -15.25
CA ALA A 94 20.56 4.89 -13.84
C ALA A 94 19.12 4.78 -13.32
N LEU A 95 18.14 5.23 -14.11
CA LEU A 95 16.72 5.13 -13.77
C LEU A 95 16.22 3.68 -13.70
N LEU A 96 16.62 2.84 -14.66
CA LEU A 96 16.29 1.40 -14.67
C LEU A 96 16.89 0.69 -13.44
N SER A 97 18.16 0.98 -13.14
CA SER A 97 18.85 0.46 -11.96
C SER A 97 18.17 0.90 -10.67
N TYR A 98 17.64 2.13 -10.62
CA TYR A 98 16.89 2.64 -9.47
C TYR A 98 15.60 1.85 -9.25
N TRP A 99 14.77 1.68 -10.27
CA TRP A 99 13.50 0.95 -10.16
C TRP A 99 13.70 -0.53 -9.81
N LEU A 100 14.71 -1.20 -10.38
CA LEU A 100 15.07 -2.57 -10.00
C LEU A 100 15.48 -2.67 -8.53
N LYS A 101 16.23 -1.68 -8.01
CA LYS A 101 16.58 -1.63 -6.58
C LYS A 101 15.35 -1.44 -5.69
N GLN A 102 14.39 -0.60 -6.11
CA GLN A 102 13.14 -0.41 -5.38
C GLN A 102 12.30 -1.70 -5.37
N LEU A 103 12.21 -2.40 -6.51
CA LEU A 103 11.49 -3.67 -6.62
C LEU A 103 12.09 -4.73 -5.70
N LYS A 104 13.42 -4.87 -5.71
CA LYS A 104 14.13 -5.78 -4.82
C LYS A 104 13.89 -5.47 -3.34
N ARG A 105 13.79 -4.18 -2.95
CA ARG A 105 13.46 -3.79 -1.57
C ARG A 105 12.04 -4.20 -1.20
N ALA A 106 11.09 -4.04 -2.12
CA ALA A 106 9.72 -4.45 -1.91
C ALA A 106 9.61 -5.98 -1.76
N ASP A 107 10.30 -6.74 -2.61
CA ASP A 107 10.39 -8.21 -2.50
C ASP A 107 10.94 -8.65 -1.15
N GLN A 108 12.03 -8.04 -0.71
CA GLN A 108 12.64 -8.35 0.58
C GLN A 108 11.70 -8.09 1.76
N PHE A 109 10.90 -7.03 1.70
CA PHE A 109 9.89 -6.75 2.73
C PHE A 109 8.81 -7.84 2.75
N LEU A 110 8.26 -8.22 1.60
CA LEU A 110 7.21 -9.25 1.53
C LEU A 110 7.74 -10.63 1.90
N HIS A 111 8.96 -10.97 1.47
CA HIS A 111 9.61 -12.22 1.85
C HIS A 111 9.87 -12.27 3.36
N ARG A 112 10.34 -11.18 3.98
CA ARG A 112 10.57 -11.13 5.43
C ARG A 112 9.30 -11.46 6.22
N HIS A 113 8.14 -11.09 5.70
CA HIS A 113 6.85 -11.32 6.34
C HIS A 113 6.03 -12.43 5.68
N GLN A 114 6.68 -13.35 4.95
CA GLN A 114 5.99 -14.38 4.15
C GLN A 114 5.03 -15.24 4.98
N ALA A 115 5.39 -15.63 6.21
CA ALA A 115 4.53 -16.43 7.07
C ALA A 115 3.21 -15.72 7.38
N PHE A 116 3.29 -14.45 7.83
CA PHE A 116 2.10 -13.65 8.09
C PHE A 116 1.34 -13.31 6.81
N ARG A 117 2.04 -13.03 5.70
CA ARG A 117 1.42 -12.80 4.39
C ARG A 117 0.60 -14.01 3.94
N ASN A 118 1.15 -15.21 4.03
CA ASN A 118 0.44 -16.44 3.68
C ASN A 118 -0.79 -16.63 4.55
N TYR A 119 -0.65 -16.42 5.86
CA TYR A 119 -1.77 -16.44 6.80
C TYR A 119 -2.88 -15.46 6.38
N TYR A 120 -2.52 -14.20 6.17
CA TYR A 120 -3.45 -13.11 5.89
C TYR A 120 -4.11 -13.23 4.52
N CYS A 121 -3.32 -13.49 3.47
CA CYS A 121 -3.82 -13.58 2.09
C CYS A 121 -4.69 -14.82 1.85
N ASN A 122 -4.46 -15.92 2.59
CA ASN A 122 -5.31 -17.11 2.51
C ASN A 122 -6.59 -17.00 3.35
N GLY A 123 -6.82 -15.86 4.03
CA GLY A 123 -8.02 -15.64 4.84
C GLY A 123 -8.12 -16.56 6.05
N LEU A 124 -7.00 -17.13 6.53
CA LEU A 124 -6.99 -18.00 7.70
C LEU A 124 -7.44 -17.22 8.94
N THR A 125 -8.06 -17.92 9.90
CA THR A 125 -8.61 -17.33 11.13
C THR A 125 -7.95 -17.83 12.40
N GLU A 126 -7.08 -18.85 12.29
CA GLU A 126 -6.46 -19.57 13.41
C GLU A 126 -5.62 -18.67 14.34
N LEU A 127 -5.08 -17.56 13.82
CA LEU A 127 -4.24 -16.63 14.55
C LEU A 127 -4.91 -15.26 14.75
N ASP A 128 -6.23 -15.16 14.54
CA ASP A 128 -6.92 -13.88 14.56
C ASP A 128 -6.93 -13.24 15.95
N ALA A 129 -7.16 -14.05 17.00
CA ALA A 129 -7.10 -13.59 18.38
C ALA A 129 -5.71 -13.04 18.73
N MET A 130 -4.64 -13.66 18.21
CA MET A 130 -3.26 -13.26 18.45
C MET A 130 -2.90 -11.95 17.72
N TYR A 131 -3.27 -11.83 16.45
CA TYR A 131 -2.86 -10.69 15.63
C TYR A 131 -3.79 -9.49 15.71
N PHE A 132 -5.08 -9.71 15.91
CA PHE A 132 -6.14 -8.72 15.69
C PHE A 132 -6.93 -8.31 16.94
N THR A 133 -6.44 -8.65 18.15
CA THR A 133 -7.02 -8.17 19.42
C THR A 133 -6.08 -7.22 20.16
N LEU A 134 -6.63 -6.21 20.82
CA LEU A 134 -5.84 -5.26 21.61
C LEU A 134 -5.31 -5.87 22.92
N ARG A 135 -6.01 -6.86 23.48
CA ARG A 135 -5.65 -7.48 24.77
C ARG A 135 -4.38 -8.35 24.70
N GLN A 136 -4.11 -9.01 23.57
CA GLN A 136 -2.93 -9.88 23.39
C GLN A 136 -1.73 -9.18 22.72
N ASN A 137 -1.92 -8.02 22.08
CA ASN A 137 -0.86 -7.22 21.45
C ASN A 137 0.07 -6.48 22.45
N SER A 138 0.07 -6.86 23.73
CA SER A 138 1.04 -6.40 24.75
C SER A 138 2.41 -7.08 24.62
N ILE A 139 2.54 -8.10 23.78
CA ILE A 139 3.81 -8.81 23.52
C ILE A 139 4.65 -7.99 22.52
N ARG A 140 5.70 -7.34 23.04
CA ARG A 140 6.67 -6.53 22.26
C ARG A 140 7.43 -7.40 21.25
N PHE A 141 6.97 -7.49 20.00
CA PHE A 141 7.75 -8.05 18.91
C PHE A 141 8.78 -7.02 18.44
N THR A 142 10.05 -7.19 18.81
CA THR A 142 11.16 -6.29 18.47
C THR A 142 11.52 -6.38 16.98
N GLY A 143 10.79 -5.64 16.13
CA GLY A 143 11.05 -5.51 14.71
C GLY A 143 10.78 -4.08 14.24
N ARG A 144 11.64 -3.54 13.37
CA ARG A 144 11.82 -2.11 13.02
C ARG A 144 10.63 -1.35 12.38
N PHE A 145 9.40 -1.86 12.49
CA PHE A 145 8.15 -1.19 12.09
C PHE A 145 7.23 -0.89 13.26
N ILE A 146 7.71 -1.05 14.49
CA ILE A 146 7.02 -0.55 15.69
C ILE A 146 6.99 0.98 15.59
N SER A 147 5.80 1.53 15.32
CA SER A 147 5.50 2.91 15.66
C SER A 147 5.92 3.10 17.11
N ALA A 148 6.83 4.04 17.35
CA ALA A 148 7.26 4.39 18.68
C ALA A 148 6.03 4.63 19.57
N GLY A 149 5.76 3.70 20.49
CA GLY A 149 4.97 3.93 21.71
C GLY A 149 3.55 4.46 21.55
N ARG A 150 2.68 3.89 20.70
CA ARG A 150 1.23 4.10 20.86
C ARG A 150 0.56 2.89 21.52
N PRO A 151 0.32 2.92 22.85
CA PRO A 151 -0.52 1.91 23.51
C PRO A 151 -1.91 1.90 22.85
N GLY A 152 -2.44 0.71 22.53
CA GLY A 152 -3.74 0.55 21.87
C GLY A 152 -3.70 0.38 20.34
N CYS A 153 -2.54 0.12 19.74
CA CYS A 153 -2.40 -0.15 18.31
C CYS A 153 -2.23 -1.65 18.02
N CYS A 154 -3.23 -2.25 17.37
CA CYS A 154 -3.18 -3.63 16.92
C CYS A 154 -2.07 -3.87 15.87
N GLN A 155 -1.02 -4.63 16.23
CA GLN A 155 0.18 -4.80 15.42
C GLN A 155 -0.09 -5.54 14.11
N GLY A 156 -0.97 -6.56 14.14
CA GLY A 156 -1.37 -7.31 12.95
C GLY A 156 -2.00 -6.43 11.87
N SER A 157 -2.71 -5.36 12.26
CA SER A 157 -3.35 -4.44 11.31
C SER A 157 -2.33 -3.64 10.49
N TYR A 158 -1.27 -3.16 11.13
CA TYR A 158 -0.21 -2.42 10.44
C TYR A 158 0.61 -3.35 9.55
N LEU A 159 0.85 -4.58 10.00
CA LEU A 159 1.55 -5.56 9.17
C LEU A 159 0.73 -5.95 7.93
N ALA A 160 -0.57 -6.15 8.09
CA ALA A 160 -1.51 -6.37 6.99
C ALA A 160 -1.54 -5.17 6.03
N ALA A 161 -1.60 -3.95 6.57
CA ALA A 161 -1.57 -2.72 5.77
C ALA A 161 -0.29 -2.63 4.93
N GLY A 162 0.87 -2.89 5.56
CA GLY A 162 2.15 -2.92 4.87
C GLY A 162 2.21 -3.96 3.78
N ILE A 163 1.71 -5.17 4.00
CA ILE A 163 1.67 -6.19 2.94
C ILE A 163 0.84 -5.71 1.74
N LEU A 164 -0.36 -5.19 1.98
CA LEU A 164 -1.23 -4.66 0.92
C LEU A 164 -0.56 -3.49 0.17
N ALA A 165 0.04 -2.55 0.89
CA ALA A 165 0.73 -1.40 0.33
C ALA A 165 1.92 -1.81 -0.54
N TYR A 166 2.76 -2.72 -0.05
CA TYR A 166 3.92 -3.21 -0.77
C TYR A 166 3.53 -4.05 -2.00
N GLN A 167 2.45 -4.83 -1.94
CA GLN A 167 1.91 -5.54 -3.11
C GLN A 167 1.45 -4.55 -4.20
N ARG A 168 0.72 -3.50 -3.82
CA ARG A 168 0.33 -2.44 -4.76
C ARG A 168 1.55 -1.70 -5.32
N TYR A 169 2.54 -1.43 -4.49
CA TYR A 169 3.79 -0.78 -4.88
C TYR A 169 4.61 -1.64 -5.86
N GLN A 170 4.71 -2.95 -5.66
CA GLN A 170 5.34 -3.85 -6.62
C GLN A 170 4.68 -3.79 -7.99
N ALA A 171 3.34 -3.83 -8.04
CA ALA A 171 2.60 -3.72 -9.31
C ALA A 171 2.90 -2.40 -10.03
N TYR A 172 2.98 -1.28 -9.29
CA TYR A 172 3.42 0.00 -9.86
C TYR A 172 4.84 -0.07 -10.44
N LEU A 173 5.80 -0.61 -9.67
CA LEU A 173 7.19 -0.73 -10.08
C LEU A 173 7.37 -1.61 -11.33
N GLU A 174 6.65 -2.72 -11.40
CA GLU A 174 6.63 -3.60 -12.56
C GLU A 174 6.08 -2.89 -13.80
N CYS A 175 5.00 -2.11 -13.66
CA CYS A 175 4.47 -1.28 -14.74
C CYS A 175 5.50 -0.23 -15.22
N GLN A 176 6.20 0.44 -14.30
CA GLN A 176 7.26 1.39 -14.66
C GLN A 176 8.40 0.71 -15.42
N LEU A 177 8.86 -0.45 -14.96
CA LEU A 177 9.92 -1.22 -15.62
C LEU A 177 9.49 -1.71 -17.02
N LYS A 178 8.26 -2.22 -17.16
CA LYS A 178 7.70 -2.63 -18.46
C LYS A 178 7.69 -1.47 -19.45
N ALA A 179 7.15 -0.31 -19.05
CA ALA A 179 7.11 0.89 -19.89
C ALA A 179 8.51 1.33 -20.38
N MET A 180 9.54 1.19 -19.54
CA MET A 180 10.93 1.51 -19.91
C MET A 180 11.53 0.49 -20.89
N THR A 181 11.21 -0.80 -20.75
CA THR A 181 11.71 -1.85 -21.65
C THR A 181 11.02 -1.83 -23.01
N GLU A 182 9.71 -1.55 -23.06
CA GLU A 182 8.93 -1.48 -24.30
C GLU A 182 9.22 -0.21 -25.11
N GLY A 183 9.52 0.91 -24.44
CA GLY A 183 9.97 2.14 -25.07
C GLY A 183 11.31 2.02 -25.82
N SER A 184 12.12 1.01 -25.48
CA SER A 184 13.39 0.71 -26.17
C SER A 184 13.21 -0.13 -27.45
N ARG A 185 12.02 -0.68 -27.71
CA ARG A 185 11.74 -1.55 -28.88
C ARG A 185 11.24 -0.81 -30.13
N LYS A 186 11.05 0.51 -30.11
CA LYS A 186 10.56 1.26 -31.28
C LYS A 186 11.62 2.22 -31.83
N LYS A 187 12.43 1.69 -32.76
CA LYS A 187 12.88 2.29 -34.04
C LYS A 187 13.97 1.40 -34.67
N VAL A 188 13.59 0.22 -35.15
CA VAL A 188 14.27 -0.34 -36.33
C VAL A 188 13.40 0.07 -37.50
N PHE A 189 13.71 1.24 -38.05
CA PHE A 189 13.16 1.69 -39.32
C PHE A 189 13.86 0.86 -40.40
N THR A 190 13.27 -0.29 -40.77
CA THR A 190 13.61 -0.93 -42.04
C THR A 190 13.07 -0.02 -43.14
N GLY A 191 13.97 0.80 -43.71
CA GLY A 191 13.68 1.54 -44.93
C GLY A 191 13.32 0.61 -46.09
N PRO A 192 12.72 1.15 -47.16
CA PRO A 192 12.08 0.34 -48.20
C PRO A 192 13.11 -0.43 -49.03
N LEU A 193 12.92 -1.74 -49.14
CA LEU A 193 13.59 -2.58 -50.13
C LEU A 193 12.72 -2.68 -51.39
N ILE A 194 12.70 -1.62 -52.19
CA ILE A 194 12.45 -1.72 -53.64
C ILE A 194 13.41 -0.71 -54.31
N PRO A 195 14.31 -1.18 -55.20
CA PRO A 195 14.06 -1.18 -56.65
C PRO A 195 14.55 -2.49 -57.31
N ALA A 196 14.03 -2.98 -58.43
CA ALA A 196 13.33 -2.38 -59.56
C ALA A 196 12.22 -3.33 -60.10
#